data_AF-A0A497NKH0-F1
#
_entry.id   AF-A0A497NKH0-F1
#
_cell.length_a   1.000
_cell.length_b   1.000
_cell.length_c   1.000
_cell.angle_alpha   90.00
_cell.angle_beta   90.00
_cell.angle_gamma   90.00
#
_symmetry.space_group_name_H-M   'P 1'
#
loop_
_entity.id
_entity.type
_entity.pdbx_description
1 polymer ?
#
loop_
_entity_poly.entity_id
_entity_poly.type
_entity_poly.pdbx_seq_one_letter_code
_entity_poly.pdbx_strand_id
1 'polypeptide(L)' 'VLREVNVALVDAKIGEYVLVHAGYAIQVLSEEEAQETLRLWSEVLEAAEAEIASMKT' A
#
# COMPACT_ATOMS: atom_id res chain seq x y z
N VAL A 1 12.33 -2.90 1.65
CA VAL A 1 12.76 -1.65 2.32
C VAL A 1 12.18 -1.64 3.72
N LEU A 2 12.97 -1.35 4.75
CA LEU A 2 12.46 -1.15 6.11
C LEU A 2 12.28 0.34 6.37
N ARG A 3 11.22 0.72 7.09
CA ARG A 3 10.91 2.10 7.47
C ARG A 3 10.40 2.13 8.91
N GLU A 4 10.80 3.14 9.67
CA GLU A 4 10.19 3.44 10.96
C GLU A 4 8.84 4.12 10.76
N VAL A 5 7.84 3.73 11.55
CA VAL A 5 6.46 4.22 11.44
C VAL A 5 5.92 4.47 12.85
N ASN A 6 5.26 5.62 13.04
CA ASN A 6 4.58 5.93 14.27
C ASN A 6 3.20 5.24 14.31
N VAL A 7 2.96 4.43 15.35
CA VAL A 7 1.73 3.66 15.51
C VAL A 7 0.76 4.25 16.53
N ALA A 8 1.02 5.45 17.07
CA ALA A 8 0.22 6.03 18.16
C ALA A 8 -1.27 6.26 17.83
N LEU A 9 -1.67 6.19 16.56
CA LEU A 9 -3.04 6.40 16.10
C LEU A 9 -3.85 5.10 15.98
N VAL A 10 -3.22 3.93 16.13
CA VAL A 10 -3.85 2.62 16.00
C VAL A 10 -3.35 1.65 17.06
N ASP A 11 -4.16 0.64 17.40
CA ASP A 11 -3.70 -0.49 18.22
C ASP A 11 -3.30 -1.64 17.28
N ALA A 12 -2.04 -1.64 16.86
CA ALA A 12 -1.49 -2.63 15.95
C ALA A 12 -0.58 -3.62 16.69
N LYS A 13 -0.65 -4.89 16.31
CA LYS A 13 0.15 -5.98 16.87
C LYS A 13 1.14 -6.50 15.83
N ILE A 14 2.18 -7.16 16.33
CA ILE A 14 3.16 -7.83 15.46
C ILE A 14 2.43 -8.89 14.63
N GLY A 15 2.63 -8.83 13.31
CA GLY A 15 1.99 -9.70 12.33
C GLY A 15 0.79 -9.08 11.62
N GLU A 16 0.30 -7.91 12.07
CA GLU A 16 -0.78 -7.20 11.40
C GLU A 16 -0.25 -6.25 10.32
N TYR A 17 -1.09 -6.00 9.31
CA TYR A 17 -0.81 -5.04 8.25
C TYR A 17 -1.35 -3.68 8.63
N VAL A 18 -0.64 -2.62 8.25
CA VAL A 18 -1.08 -1.24 8.49
C VAL A 18 -0.96 -0.40 7.22
N LEU A 19 -1.91 0.51 7.04
CA LEU A 19 -1.82 1.56 6.03
C LEU A 19 -1.01 2.72 6.61
N VAL A 20 0.07 3.10 5.93
CA VAL A 20 0.98 4.17 6.36
C VAL A 20 0.77 5.42 5.52
N HIS A 21 0.55 6.55 6.18
CA HIS A 21 0.48 7.87 5.55
C HIS A 21 1.37 8.85 6.30
N ALA A 22 2.25 9.55 5.57
CA ALA A 22 3.16 10.56 6.13
C ALA A 22 3.97 10.09 7.37
N GLY A 23 4.35 8.80 7.42
CA GLY A 23 5.11 8.23 8.53
C GLY A 23 4.28 7.73 9.71
N TYR A 24 2.95 7.78 9.62
CA TYR A 24 2.02 7.29 10.64
C TYR A 24 1.20 6.11 10.11
N ALA A 25 1.01 5.08 10.94
CA ALA A 25 -0.01 4.09 10.70
C ALA A 25 -1.37 4.71 11.01
N ILE A 26 -2.27 4.71 10.02
CA ILE A 26 -3.61 5.33 10.12
C ILE A 26 -4.74 4.31 10.17
N GLN A 27 -4.46 3.05 9.82
CA GLN A 27 -5.44 1.96 9.80
C GLN A 27 -4.74 0.61 9.93
N VAL A 28 -5.32 -0.31 10.71
CA VAL A 28 -4.96 -1.73 10.73
C VAL A 28 -5.81 -2.46 9.69
N LEU A 29 -5.19 -3.36 8.93
CA LEU A 29 -5.81 -4.13 7.86
C LEU A 29 -5.70 -5.62 8.16
N SER A 30 -6.71 -6.38 7.74
CA SER A 30 -6.54 -7.82 7.57
C SER A 30 -5.53 -8.12 6.45
N GLU A 31 -4.97 -9.32 6.47
CA GLU A 31 -4.08 -9.77 5.39
C GLU A 31 -4.79 -9.74 4.03
N GLU A 32 -6.06 -10.16 3.97
CA GLU A 32 -6.85 -10.14 2.74
C GLU A 32 -7.01 -8.72 2.17
N GLU A 33 -7.39 -7.75 2.99
CA GLU A 33 -7.52 -6.34 2.58
C GLU A 33 -6.18 -5.75 2.10
N ALA A 34 -5.08 -6.10 2.78
CA ALA A 34 -3.75 -5.64 2.40
C ALA A 34 -3.34 -6.22 1.03
N GLN A 35 -3.57 -7.51 0.80
CA GLN A 35 -3.28 -8.16 -0.49
C GLN A 35 -4.15 -7.60 -1.62
N GLU A 36 -5.44 -7.39 -1.38
CA GLU A 36 -6.34 -6.82 -2.37
C GLU A 36 -5.94 -5.38 -2.73
N THR A 37 -5.57 -4.58 -1.73
CA THR A 37 -5.05 -3.22 -1.96
C THR A 37 -3.80 -3.25 -2.84
N LEU A 38 -2.84 -4.14 -2.55
CA LEU A 38 -1.64 -4.29 -3.35
C LEU A 38 -1.95 -4.73 -4.79
N ARG A 39 -2.87 -5.68 -4.98
CA ARG A 39 -3.31 -6.16 -6.29
C ARG A 39 -3.89 -5.01 -7.13
N LEU A 40 -4.81 -4.23 -6.56
CA LEU A 40 -5.41 -3.09 -7.25
C LEU A 40 -4.37 -2.04 -7.64
N TRP A 41 -3.38 -1.78 -6.78
CA TRP A 41 -2.28 -0.87 -7.11
C TRP A 41 -1.42 -1.40 -8.27
N SER A 42 -1.12 -2.70 -8.28
CA SER A 42 -0.41 -3.32 -9.41
C SER A 42 -1.17 -3.14 -10.72
N GLU A 43 -2.48 -3.41 -10.74
CA GLU A 43 -3.32 -3.23 -11.93
C GLU A 43 -3.32 -1.78 -12.44
N VAL A 44 -3.40 -0.80 -11.54
CA VAL A 44 -3.35 0.63 -11.89
C VAL A 44 -1.98 1.02 -12.48
N LEU A 45 -0.89 0.52 -11.88
CA LEU A 45 0.47 0.81 -12.37
C LEU A 45 0.72 0.18 -13.74
N GLU A 46 0.32 -1.07 -13.95
CA GLU A 46 0.41 -1.75 -15.25
C GLU A 46 -0.38 -1.01 -16.33
N ALA A 47 -1.60 -0.57 -16.00
CA ALA A 47 -2.41 0.23 -16.92
C ALA A 47 -1.71 1.56 -17.26
N ALA A 48 -1.16 2.27 -16.26
CA ALA A 48 -0.44 3.51 -16.47
C ALA A 48 0.83 3.32 -17.33
N GLU A 49 1.57 2.22 -17.13
CA GLU A 49 2.74 1.88 -17.94
C GLU A 49 2.37 1.59 -19.40
N ALA A 50 1.28 0.86 -19.63
CA ALA A 50 0.77 0.56 -20.98
C ALA A 50 0.34 1.83 -21.72
N GLU A 51 -0.35 2.76 -21.04
CA GLU A 51 -0.70 4.06 -21.60
C GLU A 51 0.56 4.86 -21.99
N ILE A 52 1.53 4.97 -21.08
CA ILE A 52 2.80 5.68 -21.33
C ILE A 52 3.56 5.06 -22.52
N ALA A 53 3.58 3.73 -22.64
CA ALA A 53 4.23 3.04 -23.75
C ALA A 53 3.57 3.37 -25.10
N SER A 54 2.24 3.42 -25.15
CA SER A 54 1.50 3.76 -26.37
C SER A 54 1.72 5.21 -26.83
N MET A 55 1.98 6.14 -25.91
CA MET A 55 2.25 7.55 -26.23
C MET A 55 3.68 7.81 -26.76
N LYS A 56 4.61 6.89 -26.51
CA LYS A 56 6.03 7.01 -26.88
C LYS A 56 6.36 6.41 -28.26
N THR A 57 5.37 5.86 -28.95
CA THR A 57 5.50 5.23 -30.28
C THR A 57 4.91 6.14 -31.35
#